data_AF-K2DT09-F1
#
_entry.id   AF-K2DT09-F1
#
_cell.length_a   1.000
_cell.length_b   1.000
_cell.length_c   1.000
_cell.angle_alpha   90.00
_cell.angle_beta   90.00
_cell.angle_gamma   90.00
#
_symmetry.space_group_name_H-M   'P 1'
#
loop_
_entity.id
_entity.type
_entity.pdbx_description
1 polymer ?
#
loop_
_entity_poly.entity_id
_entity_poly.type
_entity_poly.pdbx_seq_one_letter_code
_entity_poly.pdbx_strand_id
1 'polypeptide(L)'
;MGDFFAIVINALMGGLFALSFIAVAVGFLGYITSKGDPKATDKASKTVTWGIIGIVISFGVLVAKTIVINILGIEGEIKEYVPTSI
;
A
#
# COMPACT_ATOMS: atom_id res chain seq x y z
N MET A 1 -25.02 -2.44 -1.32
CA MET A 1 -24.14 -2.06 -2.45
C MET A 1 -22.83 -1.45 -1.97
N GLY A 2 -22.82 -0.52 -0.99
CA GLY A 2 -21.59 0.15 -0.51
C GLY A 2 -20.50 -0.79 0.06
N ASP A 3 -20.88 -1.83 0.80
CA ASP A 3 -19.93 -2.76 1.42
C ASP A 3 -19.08 -3.53 0.40
N PHE A 4 -19.66 -3.90 -0.74
CA PHE A 4 -18.93 -4.59 -1.80
C PHE A 4 -17.82 -3.69 -2.39
N PHE A 5 -18.12 -2.41 -2.63
CA PHE A 5 -17.14 -1.44 -3.11
C PHE A 5 -16.03 -1.22 -2.07
N ALA A 6 -16.37 -1.14 -0.79
CA ALA A 6 -15.39 -1.00 0.28
C ALA A 6 -14.46 -2.22 0.38
N ILE A 7 -14.99 -3.43 0.25
CA ILE A 7 -14.21 -4.68 0.25
C ILE A 7 -13.26 -4.70 -0.95
N VAL A 8 -13.75 -4.40 -2.16
CA VAL A 8 -12.92 -4.38 -3.38
C VAL A 8 -11.80 -3.35 -3.26
N ILE A 9 -12.10 -2.13 -2.80
CA ILE A 9 -11.10 -1.07 -2.61
C ILE A 9 -10.05 -1.47 -1.58
N ASN A 10 -10.46 -2.01 -0.43
CA ASN A 10 -9.52 -2.45 0.61
C ASN A 10 -8.65 -3.62 0.11
N ALA A 11 -9.21 -4.56 -0.64
CA ALA A 11 -8.48 -5.68 -1.22
C ALA A 11 -7.46 -5.20 -2.27
N LEU A 12 -7.85 -4.27 -3.15
CA LEU A 12 -6.96 -3.66 -4.13
C LEU A 12 -5.83 -2.87 -3.46
N MET A 13 -6.12 -2.11 -2.40
CA MET A 13 -5.09 -1.40 -1.64
C MET A 13 -4.11 -2.35 -0.97
N GLY A 14 -4.60 -3.40 -0.30
CA GLY A 14 -3.76 -4.43 0.30
C GLY A 14 -2.86 -5.13 -0.73
N GLY A 15 -3.43 -5.49 -1.88
CA GLY A 15 -2.70 -6.07 -3.00
C GLY A 15 -1.65 -5.14 -3.59
N LEU A 16 -1.98 -3.85 -3.77
CA LEU A 16 -1.05 -2.85 -4.29
C LEU A 16 0.13 -2.63 -3.36
N PHE A 17 -0.12 -2.53 -2.05
CA PHE A 17 0.95 -2.45 -1.04
C PHE A 17 1.85 -3.68 -1.09
N ALA A 18 1.27 -4.88 -1.06
CA ALA A 18 2.04 -6.13 -1.09
C ALA A 18 2.91 -6.25 -2.36
N LEU A 19 2.33 -6.00 -3.53
CA LEU A 19 3.04 -6.03 -4.80
C LEU A 19 4.17 -4.99 -4.85
N SER A 20 3.95 -3.80 -4.31
CA SER A 20 4.95 -2.75 -4.29
C SER A 20 6.16 -3.14 -3.43
N PHE A 21 5.92 -3.70 -2.23
CA PHE A 21 6.98 -4.21 -1.38
C PHE A 21 7.75 -5.38 -2.02
N ILE A 22 7.03 -6.31 -2.68
CA ILE A 22 7.65 -7.42 -3.41
C ILE A 22 8.52 -6.88 -4.54
N ALA A 23 8.04 -5.91 -5.32
CA ALA A 23 8.80 -5.30 -6.41
C ALA A 23 10.10 -4.65 -5.90
N VAL A 24 10.02 -3.90 -4.79
CA VAL A 24 11.23 -3.33 -4.14
C VAL A 24 12.19 -4.44 -3.70
N ALA A 25 11.70 -5.49 -3.04
CA ALA A 25 12.54 -6.60 -2.58
C ALA A 25 13.23 -7.33 -3.75
N VAL A 26 12.48 -7.67 -4.80
CA VAL A 26 13.01 -8.34 -6.00
C VAL A 26 14.00 -7.44 -6.74
N GLY A 27 13.70 -6.15 -6.87
CA GLY A 27 14.62 -5.18 -7.46
C GLY A 27 15.93 -5.08 -6.67
N PHE A 28 15.86 -5.05 -5.34
CA PHE A 28 17.03 -4.97 -4.48
C PHE A 28 17.89 -6.24 -4.54
N LEU A 29 17.27 -7.43 -4.49
CA LEU A 29 17.97 -8.70 -4.69
C LEU A 29 18.61 -8.78 -6.08
N GLY A 30 17.93 -8.28 -7.10
CA GLY A 30 18.46 -8.15 -8.45
C GLY A 30 19.70 -7.25 -8.49
N TYR A 31 19.68 -6.12 -7.79
CA TYR A 31 20.80 -5.18 -7.75
C TYR A 31 22.06 -5.82 -7.13
N ILE A 32 21.92 -6.51 -6.00
CA ILE A 32 23.03 -7.22 -5.35
C ILE A 32 23.58 -8.35 -6.24
N THR A 33 22.68 -9.10 -6.89
CA THR A 33 23.06 -10.28 -7.69
C THR A 33 23.59 -9.91 -9.08
N SER A 34 23.43 -8.65 -9.52
CA SER A 34 23.83 -8.23 -10.87
C SER A 34 25.34 -8.27 -11.11
N LYS A 35 26.18 -8.41 -10.06
CA LYS A 35 27.65 -8.65 -10.16
C LYS A 35 28.39 -7.73 -11.15
N GLY A 36 27.92 -6.50 -11.33
CA GLY A 36 28.52 -5.52 -12.25
C GLY A 36 28.06 -5.60 -13.71
N ASP A 37 27.09 -6.45 -14.06
CA ASP A 37 26.40 -6.34 -15.36
C ASP A 37 25.54 -5.05 -15.37
N PRO A 38 25.87 -4.06 -16.23
CA PRO A 38 25.14 -2.81 -16.28
C PRO A 38 23.68 -2.99 -16.71
N LYS A 39 23.37 -4.01 -17.52
CA LYS A 39 22.01 -4.25 -18.00
C LYS A 39 21.12 -4.83 -16.90
N ALA A 40 21.64 -5.79 -16.13
CA ALA A 40 20.94 -6.35 -14.99
C ALA A 40 20.72 -5.31 -13.88
N THR A 41 21.75 -4.48 -13.63
CA THR A 41 21.70 -3.40 -12.63
C THR A 41 20.66 -2.32 -12.99
N ASP A 42 20.60 -1.90 -14.25
CA ASP A 42 19.61 -0.91 -14.72
C ASP A 42 18.18 -1.46 -14.60
N LYS A 43 17.97 -2.73 -14.99
CA LYS A 43 16.67 -3.38 -14.83
C LYS A 43 16.25 -3.47 -13.37
N ALA A 44 17.16 -3.91 -12.49
CA ALA A 44 16.92 -4.02 -11.06
C ALA A 44 16.54 -2.66 -10.43
N SER A 45 17.28 -1.61 -10.78
CA SER A 45 17.02 -0.25 -10.30
C SER A 45 15.66 0.26 -10.75
N LYS A 46 15.28 0.03 -12.02
CA LYS A 46 13.95 0.35 -12.53
C LYS A 46 12.84 -0.38 -11.76
N THR A 47 13.02 -1.67 -11.47
CA THR A 47 12.05 -2.44 -10.68
C THR A 47 11.87 -1.84 -9.28
N VAL A 48 12.95 -1.42 -8.62
CA VAL A 48 12.87 -0.74 -7.32
C VAL A 48 12.11 0.58 -7.46
N THR A 49 12.42 1.40 -8.45
CA THR A 49 11.73 2.68 -8.69
C THR A 49 10.23 2.49 -8.88
N TRP A 50 9.81 1.50 -9.69
CA TRP A 50 8.40 1.16 -9.86
C TRP A 50 7.74 0.70 -8.56
N GLY A 51 8.44 -0.09 -7.75
CA GLY A 51 7.98 -0.47 -6.42
C GLY A 51 7.79 0.73 -5.49
N ILE A 52 8.74 1.67 -5.48
CA ILE A 52 8.64 2.90 -4.68
C ILE A 52 7.45 3.76 -5.14
N ILE A 53 7.25 3.92 -6.45
CA ILE A 53 6.10 4.65 -7.00
C ILE A 53 4.78 4.03 -6.52
N GLY A 54 4.68 2.69 -6.55
CA GLY A 54 3.52 1.97 -6.04
C GLY A 54 3.24 2.23 -4.56
N ILE A 55 4.29 2.28 -3.72
CA ILE A 55 4.19 2.65 -2.30
C ILE A 55 3.66 4.09 -2.16
N VAL A 56 4.24 5.06 -2.89
CA VAL A 56 3.85 6.48 -2.83
C VAL A 56 2.38 6.67 -3.20
N ILE A 57 1.92 6.03 -4.28
CA ILE A 57 0.52 6.07 -4.70
C ILE A 57 -0.37 5.49 -3.61
N SER A 58 0.02 4.37 -3.01
CA SER A 58 -0.76 3.71 -1.96
C SER A 58 -0.93 4.60 -0.72
N PHE A 59 0.13 5.33 -0.33
CA PHE A 59 0.03 6.37 0.70
C PHE A 59 -0.87 7.54 0.28
N GLY A 60 -0.78 8.00 -0.96
CA GLY A 60 -1.67 9.04 -1.49
C GLY A 60 -3.15 8.67 -1.37
N VAL A 61 -3.50 7.42 -1.66
CA VAL A 61 -4.87 6.89 -1.52
C VAL A 61 -5.30 6.85 -0.05
N LEU A 62 -4.42 6.45 0.87
CA LEU A 62 -4.72 6.47 2.31
C LEU A 62 -5.03 7.89 2.79
N VAL A 63 -4.18 8.86 2.44
CA VAL A 63 -4.35 10.26 2.82
C VAL A 63 -5.65 10.82 2.22
N ALA A 64 -5.91 10.55 0.94
CA ALA A 64 -7.16 10.96 0.29
C ALA A 64 -8.39 10.38 1.00
N LYS A 65 -8.34 9.09 1.37
CA LYS A 65 -9.42 8.42 2.13
C LYS A 65 -9.65 9.11 3.47
N THR A 66 -8.60 9.43 4.22
CA THR A 66 -8.70 10.15 5.50
C THR A 66 -9.30 11.53 5.32
N ILE A 67 -8.87 12.30 4.31
CA ILE A 67 -9.41 13.63 4.04
C ILE A 67 -10.91 13.54 3.72
N VAL A 68 -11.32 12.61 2.85
CA VAL A 68 -12.72 12.42 2.48
C VAL A 68 -13.58 12.04 3.70
N ILE A 69 -13.11 11.11 4.54
CA ILE A 69 -13.81 10.71 5.77
C ILE A 69 -13.98 11.90 6.72
N ASN A 70 -12.91 12.67 6.93
CA ASN A 70 -12.92 13.83 7.81
C ASN A 70 -13.84 14.95 7.30
N ILE A 71 -13.90 15.18 5.98
CA ILE A 71 -14.83 16.16 5.38
C ILE A 71 -16.28 15.69 5.49
N LEU A 72 -16.53 14.39 5.34
CA LEU A 72 -17.86 13.81 5.43
C LEU A 72 -18.37 13.67 6.88
N GLY A 73 -17.56 14.03 7.88
CA GLY A 73 -17.95 13.94 9.29
C GLY A 73 -18.21 12.51 9.76
N ILE A 74 -17.66 11.52 9.06
CA ILE A 74 -17.76 10.10 9.45
C ILE A 74 -16.67 9.86 10.51
N GLU A 75 -16.86 10.44 11.69
CA GLU A 75 -16.09 10.04 12.87
C GLU A 75 -16.51 8.62 13.22
N GLY A 76 -15.57 7.68 13.11
CA GLY A 76 -15.84 6.28 13.42
C GLY A 76 -16.39 6.18 14.84
N GLU A 77 -17.58 5.61 14.99
CA GLU A 77 -18.05 5.11 16.28
C GLU A 77 -17.03 4.08 16.79
N ILE A 78 -16.09 4.55 17.61
CA ILE A 78 -15.44 3.70 18.60
C ILE A 78 -16.56 3.24 19.53
N LYS A 79 -17.17 2.09 19.21
CA LYS A 79 -17.95 1.33 20.17
C LYS A 79 -16.99 0.93 21.27
N GLU A 80 -16.88 1.80 22.27
CA GLU A 80 -16.27 1.48 23.54
C GLU A 80 -16.99 0.25 24.07
N TYR A 81 -16.31 -0.90 24.02
CA TYR A 81 -16.76 -2.09 24.71
C TYR A 81 -16.69 -1.75 26.19
N VAL A 82 -17.80 -1.29 26.77
CA VAL A 82 -17.99 -1.23 28.21
C VAL A 82 -18.36 -2.65 28.64
N PRO A 83 -17.43 -3.45 29.21
CA PRO A 83 -17.84 -4.69 29.84
C PRO A 83 -18.79 -4.31 30.97
N THR A 84 -20.04 -4.79 30.89
CA THR A 84 -20.96 -4.73 32.02
C THR A 84 -20.35 -5.54 33.15
N SER A 85 -19.69 -4.86 34.07
CA SER A 85 -19.33 -5.40 35.36
C SER A 85 -20.61 -5.48 36.19
N ILE A 86 -21.09 -6.74 36.33
CA ILE A 86 -22.04 -7.26 37.33
C ILE A 86 -23.51 -6.89 37.13
#